data_AF-A0AAV0B2H9-F1
#
_entry.id   AF-A0AAV0B2H9-F1
#
_cell.length_a   1.000
_cell.length_b   1.000
_cell.length_c   1.000
_cell.angle_alpha   90.00
_cell.angle_beta   90.00
_cell.angle_gamma   90.00
#
_symmetry.space_group_name_H-M   'P 1'
#
loop_
_entity.id
_entity.type
_entity.pdbx_description
1 polymer ?
#
loop_
_entity_poly.entity_id
_entity_poly.type
_entity_poly.pdbx_seq_one_letter_code
_entity_poly.pdbx_strand_id
1 'polypeptide(L)'
;SHGIITAVTGANGATGKAFGTIESTPRDGSKAKPFQQDTSIIRDKEISRGKTGGCGRTPAGGVNEITAELSKAESAGLPSVGANGKIEMTLHQVNQDGAGPYTCDVDTAGDGKKFQKMKVNKNVPGFAGLSKSTATDFPLVASMPAGAKCEGGADGKTCIVRCRNNAIAGPFGSCVAVTQDN
;
A
#
# COMPACT_ATOMS: atom_id res chain seq x y z
N SER A 1 -7.91 2.20 -13.53
CA SER A 1 -7.12 1.26 -12.75
C SER A 1 -6.52 1.75 -11.50
N HIS A 2 -7.09 2.62 -10.65
CA HIS A 2 -6.19 3.21 -9.67
C HIS A 2 -6.86 3.49 -8.34
N GLY A 3 -6.37 2.81 -7.30
CA GLY A 3 -6.52 3.19 -5.90
C GLY A 3 -5.17 3.11 -5.21
N ILE A 4 -4.83 4.14 -4.43
CA ILE A 4 -3.54 4.32 -3.77
C ILE A 4 -3.77 4.59 -2.28
N ILE A 5 -2.90 4.06 -1.41
CA ILE A 5 -2.87 4.45 0.00
C ILE A 5 -2.17 5.81 0.11
N THR A 6 -2.92 6.86 0.42
CA THR A 6 -2.38 8.23 0.54
C THR A 6 -1.88 8.54 1.95
N ALA A 7 -2.38 7.82 2.95
CA ALA A 7 -1.96 7.98 4.33
C ALA A 7 -2.05 6.66 5.10
N VAL A 8 -1.08 6.44 5.99
CA VAL A 8 -1.14 5.46 7.06
C VAL A 8 -0.98 6.22 8.37
N THR A 9 -1.93 6.10 9.29
CA THR A 9 -1.86 6.80 10.59
C THR A 9 -1.29 5.85 11.63
N GLY A 10 -0.11 6.20 12.16
CA GLY A 10 0.57 5.42 13.18
C GLY A 10 0.06 5.74 14.59
N ALA A 11 0.20 4.77 15.51
CA ALA A 11 -0.12 5.00 16.92
C ALA A 11 0.82 6.01 17.59
N ASN A 12 2.04 6.16 17.06
CA ASN A 12 3.02 7.18 17.41
C ASN A 12 2.69 8.59 16.85
N GLY A 13 1.56 8.77 16.17
CA GLY A 13 1.14 10.04 15.58
C GLY A 13 1.85 10.40 14.26
N ALA A 14 2.78 9.58 13.79
CA ALA A 14 3.40 9.75 12.48
C ALA A 14 2.47 9.31 11.36
N THR A 15 2.66 9.89 10.17
CA THR A 15 1.91 9.52 8.97
C THR A 15 2.84 9.00 7.89
N GLY A 16 2.56 7.81 7.36
CA GLY A 16 3.27 7.24 6.22
C GLY A 16 2.49 7.39 4.91
N LYS A 17 3.18 7.19 3.78
CA LYS A 17 2.61 7.19 2.43
C LYS A 17 2.99 5.93 1.66
N ALA A 18 2.29 5.65 0.57
CA ALA A 18 2.61 4.55 -0.32
C ALA A 18 3.96 4.73 -1.02
N PHE A 19 4.61 3.60 -1.28
CA PHE A 19 5.75 3.55 -2.18
C PHE A 19 5.36 4.01 -3.59
N GLY A 20 6.25 4.76 -4.22
CA GLY A 20 6.05 5.32 -5.55
C GLY A 20 5.08 6.52 -5.59
N THR A 21 4.61 7.03 -4.44
CA THR A 21 3.76 8.23 -4.37
C THR A 21 4.45 9.43 -5.02
N ILE A 22 3.71 10.18 -5.82
CA ILE A 22 4.17 11.45 -6.40
C ILE A 22 3.37 12.58 -5.76
N GLU A 23 4.02 13.38 -4.91
CA GLU A 23 3.39 14.45 -4.11
C GLU A 23 2.61 15.48 -4.93
N SER A 24 3.07 15.75 -6.16
CA SER A 24 2.40 16.70 -7.06
C SER A 24 1.19 16.12 -7.79
N THR A 25 0.85 14.84 -7.59
CA THR A 25 -0.31 14.21 -8.21
C THR A 25 -1.59 14.71 -7.53
N PRO A 26 -2.46 15.46 -8.23
CA PRO A 26 -3.72 15.89 -7.65
C PRO A 26 -4.64 14.69 -7.38
N ARG A 27 -5.52 14.82 -6.37
CA ARG A 27 -6.45 13.77 -5.90
C ARG A 27 -7.92 14.13 -6.12
N ASP A 28 -8.20 15.14 -6.93
CA ASP A 28 -9.54 15.70 -7.19
C ASP A 28 -10.10 15.27 -8.56
N GLY A 29 -9.50 14.27 -9.21
CA GLY A 29 -9.92 13.80 -10.52
C GLY A 29 -9.60 12.33 -10.78
N SER A 30 -10.02 11.86 -11.96
CA SER A 30 -10.08 10.42 -12.24
C SER A 30 -9.49 10.01 -13.60
N LYS A 31 -8.95 10.95 -14.39
CA LYS A 31 -8.32 10.67 -15.70
C LYS A 31 -6.96 9.98 -15.54
N ALA A 32 -6.50 9.28 -16.57
CA ALA A 32 -5.20 8.61 -16.58
C ALA A 32 -4.04 9.57 -16.23
N LYS A 33 -4.01 10.74 -16.83
CA LYS A 33 -3.08 11.81 -16.47
C LYS A 33 -3.87 13.01 -15.95
N PRO A 34 -3.44 13.65 -14.86
CA PRO A 34 -2.31 13.28 -13.99
C PRO A 34 -2.63 12.23 -12.89
N PHE A 35 -3.91 11.97 -12.61
CA PHE A 35 -4.38 11.40 -11.33
C PHE A 35 -3.97 9.95 -11.03
N GLN A 36 -3.59 9.18 -12.03
CA GLN A 36 -3.36 7.73 -11.90
C GLN A 36 -1.88 7.34 -11.87
N GLN A 37 -0.97 8.30 -12.00
CA GLN A 37 0.43 8.05 -12.38
C GLN A 37 1.29 7.39 -11.32
N ASP A 38 0.88 7.46 -10.05
CA ASP A 38 1.61 6.94 -8.90
C ASP A 38 0.91 5.76 -8.21
N THR A 39 -0.21 5.31 -8.75
CA THR A 39 -0.84 4.10 -8.22
C THR A 39 -0.10 2.86 -8.70
N SER A 40 0.19 1.96 -7.75
CA SER A 40 0.98 0.76 -8.03
C SER A 40 0.14 -0.33 -8.70
N ILE A 41 0.75 -0.96 -9.69
CA ILE A 41 0.26 -2.16 -10.39
C ILE A 41 1.04 -3.35 -9.84
N ILE A 42 0.37 -4.25 -9.13
CA ILE A 42 0.99 -5.34 -8.36
C ILE A 42 0.51 -6.70 -8.87
N ARG A 43 1.04 -7.12 -10.02
CA ARG A 43 0.63 -8.36 -10.69
C ARG A 43 1.53 -9.53 -10.30
N ASP A 44 0.93 -10.63 -9.86
CA ASP A 44 1.67 -11.87 -9.57
C ASP A 44 2.46 -12.38 -10.77
N LYS A 45 1.93 -12.20 -11.99
CA LYS A 45 2.62 -12.55 -13.24
C LYS A 45 3.84 -11.68 -13.53
N GLU A 46 3.86 -10.41 -13.09
CA GLU A 46 5.04 -9.55 -13.22
C GLU A 46 6.09 -9.93 -12.17
N ILE A 47 5.65 -10.20 -10.93
CA ILE A 47 6.50 -10.67 -9.82
C ILE A 47 7.16 -12.01 -10.16
N SER A 48 6.38 -13.01 -10.59
CA SER A 48 6.88 -14.36 -10.88
C SER A 48 7.85 -14.42 -12.06
N ARG A 49 7.86 -13.38 -12.90
CA ARG A 49 8.76 -13.24 -14.05
C ARG A 49 9.94 -12.32 -13.75
N GLY A 50 10.08 -11.83 -12.51
CA GLY A 50 11.14 -10.92 -12.10
C GLY A 50 11.07 -9.55 -12.77
N LYS A 51 9.90 -9.13 -13.30
CA LYS A 51 9.73 -7.81 -13.91
C LYS A 51 9.57 -6.69 -12.87
N THR A 52 9.09 -7.05 -11.68
CA THR A 52 8.90 -6.16 -10.53
C THR A 52 9.15 -6.94 -9.24
N GLY A 53 9.39 -6.24 -8.14
CA GLY A 53 9.32 -6.81 -6.80
C GLY A 53 7.88 -6.96 -6.29
N GLY A 54 7.72 -7.40 -5.03
CA GLY A 54 6.43 -7.62 -4.39
C GLY A 54 5.54 -6.38 -4.28
N CYS A 55 6.14 -5.18 -4.40
CA CYS A 55 5.46 -3.89 -4.40
C CYS A 55 5.13 -3.33 -5.78
N GLY A 56 5.39 -4.10 -6.85
CA GLY A 56 5.00 -3.75 -8.20
C GLY A 56 5.71 -2.51 -8.74
N ARG A 57 4.99 -1.74 -9.54
CA ARG A 57 5.49 -0.55 -10.25
C ARG A 57 4.39 0.48 -10.43
N THR A 58 4.75 1.74 -10.63
CA THR A 58 3.82 2.81 -11.00
C THR A 58 4.01 3.21 -12.47
N PRO A 59 2.97 3.77 -13.13
CA PRO A 59 3.08 4.26 -14.51
C PRO A 59 4.18 5.30 -14.73
N ALA A 60 4.37 6.25 -13.80
CA ALA A 60 5.35 7.32 -13.94
C ALA A 60 6.69 7.02 -13.26
N GLY A 61 6.69 6.31 -12.12
CA GLY A 61 7.90 6.03 -11.34
C GLY A 61 8.62 4.73 -11.72
N GLY A 62 8.00 3.85 -12.51
CA GLY A 62 8.59 2.54 -12.80
C GLY A 62 8.52 1.61 -11.59
N VAL A 63 9.48 0.67 -11.48
CA VAL A 63 9.50 -0.32 -10.39
C VAL A 63 9.66 0.36 -9.04
N ASN A 64 8.84 -0.06 -8.06
CA ASN A 64 8.99 0.37 -6.68
C ASN A 64 10.18 -0.36 -6.05
N GLU A 65 11.37 0.23 -6.14
CA GLU A 65 12.61 -0.33 -5.61
C GLU A 65 12.61 -0.31 -4.07
N ILE A 66 12.52 -1.50 -3.45
CA ILE A 66 12.27 -1.65 -2.01
C ILE A 66 13.28 -0.86 -1.16
N THR A 67 14.57 -0.99 -1.43
CA THR A 67 15.61 -0.29 -0.66
C THR A 67 15.47 1.23 -0.75
N ALA A 68 15.18 1.75 -1.95
CA ALA A 68 15.03 3.20 -2.16
C ALA A 68 13.75 3.73 -1.50
N GLU A 69 12.65 2.99 -1.62
CA GLU A 69 11.35 3.37 -1.04
C GLU A 69 11.35 3.27 0.49
N LEU A 70 12.01 2.26 1.06
CA LEU A 70 12.22 2.17 2.52
C LEU A 70 13.06 3.34 3.03
N SER A 71 14.19 3.63 2.39
CA SER A 71 15.05 4.75 2.82
C SER A 71 14.32 6.09 2.80
N LYS A 72 13.46 6.32 1.80
CA LYS A 72 12.58 7.49 1.75
C LYS A 72 11.55 7.49 2.88
N ALA A 73 10.89 6.36 3.13
CA ALA A 73 9.87 6.25 4.16
C ALA A 73 10.45 6.43 5.57
N GLU A 74 11.61 5.84 5.84
CA GLU A 74 12.34 6.00 7.10
C GLU A 74 12.77 7.45 7.33
N SER A 75 13.28 8.11 6.29
CA SER A 75 13.67 9.52 6.37
C SER A 75 12.48 10.45 6.65
N ALA A 76 11.28 10.07 6.20
CA ALA A 76 10.05 10.82 6.45
C ALA A 76 9.43 10.51 7.83
N GLY A 77 9.90 9.47 8.51
CA GLY A 77 9.31 8.94 9.74
C GLY A 77 8.26 7.87 9.46
N LEU A 78 8.39 6.72 10.14
CA LEU A 78 7.50 5.59 9.97
C LEU A 78 6.29 5.66 10.92
N PRO A 79 5.06 5.47 10.41
CA PRO A 79 3.90 5.26 11.26
C PRO A 79 4.03 3.94 12.02
N SER A 80 3.78 3.95 13.32
CA SER A 80 3.84 2.73 14.12
C SER A 80 2.55 1.90 14.05
N VAL A 81 2.71 0.58 14.05
CA VAL A 81 1.58 -0.35 14.20
C VAL A 81 0.93 -0.16 15.56
N GLY A 82 -0.40 -0.08 15.63
CA GLY A 82 -1.10 0.05 16.89
C GLY A 82 -0.92 -1.15 17.81
N ALA A 83 -1.03 -0.96 19.13
CA ALA A 83 -0.86 -2.03 20.13
C ALA A 83 -1.80 -3.25 19.94
N ASN A 84 -2.93 -3.04 19.26
CA ASN A 84 -3.88 -4.10 18.87
C ASN A 84 -3.52 -4.78 17.53
N GLY A 85 -2.33 -4.52 17.00
CA GLY A 85 -1.84 -5.00 15.70
C GLY A 85 -2.52 -4.37 14.50
N LYS A 86 -3.37 -3.34 14.67
CA LYS A 86 -4.07 -2.68 13.56
C LYS A 86 -3.20 -1.62 12.90
N ILE A 87 -3.42 -1.49 11.60
CA ILE A 87 -2.84 -0.48 10.72
C ILE A 87 -4.01 0.22 10.05
N GLU A 88 -4.10 1.52 10.25
CA GLU A 88 -5.17 2.37 9.75
C GLU A 88 -4.69 3.17 8.55
N MET A 89 -5.37 2.97 7.41
CA MET A 89 -4.96 3.50 6.13
C MET A 89 -6.11 4.27 5.49
N THR A 90 -5.75 5.31 4.74
CA THR A 90 -6.65 6.00 3.82
C THR A 90 -6.32 5.56 2.41
N LEU A 91 -7.25 4.87 1.77
CA LEU A 91 -7.16 4.53 0.36
C LEU A 91 -7.92 5.59 -0.45
N HIS A 92 -7.22 6.25 -1.35
CA HIS A 92 -7.82 7.10 -2.36
C HIS A 92 -8.19 6.29 -3.59
N GLN A 93 -9.47 6.09 -3.85
CA GLN A 93 -9.98 5.51 -5.10
C GLN A 93 -10.01 6.60 -6.18
N VAL A 94 -9.10 6.52 -7.15
CA VAL A 94 -8.98 7.49 -8.25
C VAL A 94 -10.15 7.34 -9.23
N ASN A 95 -10.43 6.11 -9.66
CA ASN A 95 -11.47 5.82 -10.65
C ASN A 95 -12.20 4.48 -10.37
N GLN A 96 -13.15 4.12 -11.24
CA GLN A 96 -14.12 3.03 -11.01
C GLN A 96 -13.50 1.70 -10.60
N ASP A 97 -12.34 1.38 -11.14
CA ASP A 97 -11.61 0.13 -11.06
C ASP A 97 -10.47 0.16 -10.00
N GLY A 98 -10.41 1.23 -9.19
CA GLY A 98 -9.62 1.35 -7.97
C GLY A 98 -10.40 1.02 -6.69
N ALA A 99 -11.59 0.43 -6.82
CA ALA A 99 -12.44 0.09 -5.68
C ALA A 99 -11.98 -1.21 -5.01
N GLY A 100 -12.68 -1.60 -3.94
CA GLY A 100 -12.43 -2.86 -3.25
C GLY A 100 -13.19 -4.07 -3.83
N PRO A 101 -13.13 -5.21 -3.12
CA PRO A 101 -12.41 -5.39 -1.86
C PRO A 101 -10.89 -5.45 -2.07
N TYR A 102 -10.15 -4.92 -1.10
CA TYR A 102 -8.70 -5.07 -1.00
C TYR A 102 -8.35 -6.28 -0.14
N THR A 103 -7.29 -6.98 -0.52
CA THR A 103 -6.56 -7.90 0.36
C THR A 103 -5.28 -7.22 0.82
N CYS A 104 -4.92 -7.39 2.09
CA CYS A 104 -3.66 -6.90 2.64
C CYS A 104 -2.81 -8.06 3.13
N ASP A 105 -1.50 -7.93 2.98
CA ASP A 105 -0.50 -8.86 3.46
C ASP A 105 0.76 -8.09 3.92
N VAL A 106 1.56 -8.72 4.77
CA VAL A 106 2.74 -8.08 5.38
C VAL A 106 3.99 -8.92 5.16
N ASP A 107 5.06 -8.26 4.78
CA ASP A 107 6.40 -8.79 4.80
C ASP A 107 7.14 -8.26 6.03
N THR A 108 7.43 -9.17 6.96
CA THR A 108 8.09 -8.86 8.23
C THR A 108 9.59 -8.66 8.09
N ALA A 109 10.21 -9.20 7.03
CA ALA A 109 11.63 -9.02 6.78
C ALA A 109 11.95 -7.65 6.14
N GLY A 110 10.93 -6.95 5.64
CA GLY A 110 11.08 -5.67 4.97
C GLY A 110 11.92 -5.73 3.69
N ASP A 111 11.91 -6.86 2.98
CA ASP A 111 12.64 -7.05 1.72
C ASP A 111 11.74 -7.17 0.48
N GLY A 112 10.42 -7.13 0.70
CA GLY A 112 9.39 -7.18 -0.33
C GLY A 112 9.25 -8.54 -1.01
N LYS A 113 9.72 -9.65 -0.39
CA LYS A 113 9.71 -10.98 -1.02
C LYS A 113 8.65 -11.93 -0.46
N LYS A 114 8.44 -11.96 0.86
CA LYS A 114 7.57 -12.95 1.51
C LYS A 114 6.44 -12.28 2.29
N PHE A 115 5.24 -12.36 1.74
CA PHE A 115 4.06 -11.74 2.33
C PHE A 115 3.16 -12.75 3.05
N GLN A 116 2.80 -12.41 4.28
CA GLN A 116 1.86 -13.14 5.13
C GLN A 116 0.51 -12.43 5.16
N LYS A 117 -0.59 -13.16 5.01
CA LYS A 117 -1.94 -12.55 4.94
C LYS A 117 -2.29 -11.81 6.23
N MET A 118 -2.81 -10.59 6.08
CA MET A 118 -3.40 -9.80 7.14
C MET A 118 -4.92 -9.96 7.15
N LYS A 119 -5.54 -9.77 8.33
CA LYS A 119 -7.00 -9.69 8.43
C LYS A 119 -7.45 -8.27 8.07
N VAL A 120 -8.25 -8.11 7.01
CA VAL A 120 -8.87 -6.82 6.68
C VAL A 120 -10.13 -6.63 7.53
N ASN A 121 -10.10 -5.67 8.45
CA ASN A 121 -11.18 -5.38 9.40
C ASN A 121 -12.21 -4.39 8.85
N LYS A 122 -11.74 -3.42 8.05
CA LYS A 122 -12.58 -2.47 7.33
C LYS A 122 -12.06 -2.37 5.91
N ASN A 123 -12.93 -2.62 4.94
CA ASN A 123 -12.54 -2.70 3.54
C ASN A 123 -13.16 -1.55 2.74
N VAL A 124 -12.55 -1.24 1.60
CA VAL A 124 -13.07 -0.29 0.63
C VAL A 124 -14.27 -0.91 -0.08
N PRO A 125 -15.39 -0.18 -0.25
CA PRO A 125 -16.56 -0.70 -0.93
C PRO A 125 -16.26 -1.00 -2.41
N GLY A 126 -16.93 -2.01 -2.95
CA GLY A 126 -16.81 -2.41 -4.34
C GLY A 126 -17.05 -3.90 -4.53
N PHE A 127 -17.15 -4.31 -5.79
CA PHE A 127 -17.27 -5.70 -6.19
C PHE A 127 -16.26 -5.98 -7.30
N ALA A 128 -15.39 -6.97 -7.12
CA ALA A 128 -14.32 -7.30 -8.06
C ALA A 128 -13.39 -6.12 -8.44
N GLY A 129 -13.16 -5.20 -7.50
CA GLY A 129 -12.35 -4.00 -7.70
C GLY A 129 -13.11 -2.84 -8.34
N LEU A 130 -14.43 -2.97 -8.53
CA LEU A 130 -15.27 -2.01 -9.24
C LEU A 130 -16.28 -1.30 -8.32
N SER A 131 -16.43 0.01 -8.50
CA SER A 131 -17.54 0.82 -7.97
C SER A 131 -17.80 2.03 -8.87
N LYS A 132 -18.84 2.81 -8.58
CA LYS A 132 -19.14 4.06 -9.31
C LYS A 132 -18.37 5.28 -8.75
N SER A 133 -17.66 5.12 -7.64
CA SER A 133 -16.93 6.21 -6.99
C SER A 133 -15.70 6.62 -7.80
N THR A 134 -15.30 7.87 -7.66
CA THR A 134 -14.13 8.46 -8.31
C THR A 134 -13.59 9.58 -7.42
N ALA A 135 -12.27 9.75 -7.38
CA ALA A 135 -11.61 10.74 -6.52
C ALA A 135 -12.18 10.73 -5.09
N THR A 136 -12.26 9.56 -4.47
CA THR A 136 -12.92 9.36 -3.17
C THR A 136 -12.01 8.64 -2.21
N ASP A 137 -11.91 9.15 -0.99
CA ASP A 137 -11.16 8.51 0.09
C ASP A 137 -12.04 7.51 0.84
N PHE A 138 -11.47 6.34 1.11
CA PHE A 138 -12.07 5.30 1.91
C PHE A 138 -11.10 4.81 2.99
N PRO A 139 -11.59 4.55 4.20
CA PRO A 139 -10.78 3.92 5.23
C PRO A 139 -10.55 2.44 4.89
N LEU A 140 -9.30 1.99 5.02
CA LEU A 140 -8.88 0.61 4.92
C LEU A 140 -8.13 0.26 6.21
N VAL A 141 -8.60 -0.75 6.95
CA VAL A 141 -7.99 -1.15 8.22
C VAL A 141 -7.65 -2.63 8.17
N ALA A 142 -6.39 -2.96 8.41
CA ALA A 142 -5.90 -4.33 8.44
C ALA A 142 -5.16 -4.65 9.75
N SER A 143 -5.21 -5.91 10.19
CA SER A 143 -4.48 -6.40 11.36
C SER A 143 -3.33 -7.29 10.95
N MET A 144 -2.17 -7.04 11.58
CA MET A 144 -1.00 -7.90 11.54
C MET A 144 -1.37 -9.34 11.95
N PRO A 145 -0.70 -10.36 11.39
CA PRO A 145 -0.79 -11.73 11.90
C PRO A 145 -0.40 -11.78 13.39
N ALA A 146 -1.02 -12.66 14.15
CA ALA A 146 -0.69 -12.84 15.56
C ALA A 146 0.78 -13.23 15.71
N GLY A 147 1.52 -12.51 16.57
CA GLY A 147 2.94 -12.74 16.82
C GLY A 147 3.88 -12.27 15.71
N ALA A 148 3.38 -11.60 14.66
CA ALA A 148 4.25 -11.02 13.63
C ALA A 148 5.17 -9.95 14.24
N LYS A 149 6.47 -10.10 14.01
CA LYS A 149 7.51 -9.16 14.41
C LYS A 149 8.16 -8.57 13.16
N CYS A 150 8.26 -7.25 13.10
CA CYS A 150 8.98 -6.55 12.05
C CYS A 150 10.48 -6.61 12.34
N GLU A 151 11.26 -6.94 11.32
CA GLU A 151 12.70 -7.19 11.41
C GLU A 151 13.48 -6.42 10.31
N GLY A 152 12.78 -5.74 9.41
CA GLY A 152 13.36 -5.01 8.30
C GLY A 152 13.74 -3.58 8.65
N GLY A 153 14.22 -2.86 7.63
CA GLY A 153 14.61 -1.46 7.73
C GLY A 153 15.90 -1.23 8.51
N ALA A 154 16.36 0.02 8.52
CA ALA A 154 17.52 0.47 9.28
C ALA A 154 17.28 0.45 10.80
N ASP A 155 16.02 0.51 11.23
CA ASP A 155 15.63 0.42 12.65
C ASP A 155 15.52 -1.02 13.17
N GLY A 156 15.58 -2.02 12.27
CA GLY A 156 15.37 -3.44 12.59
C GLY A 156 13.96 -3.76 13.07
N LYS A 157 12.99 -2.88 12.80
CA LYS A 157 11.60 -2.92 13.28
C LYS A 157 10.59 -2.57 12.19
N THR A 158 11.02 -2.50 10.94
CA THR A 158 10.18 -2.10 9.82
C THR A 158 9.56 -3.32 9.13
N CYS A 159 8.25 -3.24 8.87
CA CYS A 159 7.53 -4.15 7.99
C CYS A 159 7.11 -3.42 6.71
N ILE A 160 6.92 -4.19 5.63
CA ILE A 160 6.25 -3.71 4.43
C ILE A 160 4.85 -4.30 4.38
N VAL A 161 3.83 -3.44 4.43
CA VAL A 161 2.43 -3.84 4.22
C VAL A 161 2.07 -3.59 2.78
N ARG A 162 1.47 -4.57 2.15
CA ARG A 162 0.97 -4.49 0.79
C ARG A 162 -0.52 -4.74 0.76
N CYS A 163 -1.26 -3.79 0.21
CA CYS A 163 -2.68 -3.95 -0.05
C CYS A 163 -2.95 -3.81 -1.54
N ARG A 164 -3.75 -4.73 -2.11
CA ARG A 164 -4.15 -4.68 -3.52
C ARG A 164 -5.59 -5.18 -3.70
N ASN A 165 -6.30 -4.59 -4.66
CA ASN A 165 -7.63 -5.06 -5.06
C ASN A 165 -7.54 -6.25 -6.02
N ASN A 166 -8.69 -6.79 -6.42
CA ASN A 166 -8.80 -7.94 -7.31
C ASN A 166 -9.23 -7.56 -8.74
N ALA A 167 -8.99 -6.33 -9.19
CA ALA A 167 -9.35 -5.90 -10.53
C ALA A 167 -8.59 -6.70 -11.61
N ILE A 168 -9.29 -7.13 -12.66
CA ILE A 168 -8.69 -7.96 -13.74
C ILE A 168 -7.66 -7.17 -14.56
N ALA A 169 -7.92 -5.87 -14.77
CA ALA A 169 -6.99 -4.96 -15.46
C ALA A 169 -5.62 -4.87 -14.76
N GLY A 170 -5.55 -5.29 -13.50
CA GLY A 170 -4.37 -5.41 -12.67
C GLY A 170 -4.82 -5.39 -11.21
N PRO A 171 -4.20 -6.13 -10.31
CA PRO A 171 -4.35 -5.80 -8.89
C PRO A 171 -3.69 -4.44 -8.65
N PHE A 172 -4.46 -3.44 -8.25
CA PHE A 172 -3.97 -2.10 -7.94
C PHE A 172 -3.98 -1.86 -6.45
N GLY A 173 -3.03 -1.05 -6.00
CA GLY A 173 -2.93 -0.71 -4.60
C GLY A 173 -1.59 -0.09 -4.27
N SER A 174 -1.01 -0.52 -3.15
CA SER A 174 0.19 0.11 -2.60
C SER A 174 0.95 -0.83 -1.69
N CYS A 175 2.27 -0.63 -1.63
CA CYS A 175 3.05 -0.98 -0.45
C CYS A 175 3.25 0.25 0.42
N VAL A 176 3.30 0.07 1.72
CA VAL A 176 3.62 1.09 2.72
C VAL A 176 4.60 0.49 3.73
N ALA A 177 5.51 1.30 4.26
CA ALA A 177 6.36 0.92 5.37
C ALA A 177 5.70 1.33 6.69
N VAL A 178 5.79 0.46 7.69
CA VAL A 178 5.35 0.70 9.06
C VAL A 178 6.42 0.20 10.02
N THR A 179 6.51 0.78 11.21
CA THR A 179 7.42 0.30 12.26
C THR A 179 6.64 -0.30 13.43
N GLN A 180 7.24 -1.18 14.21
CA GLN A 180 6.68 -1.65 15.48
C GLN A 180 7.34 -0.93 16.66
N ASP A 181 6.53 -0.28 17.48
CA ASP A 181 6.97 0.20 18.79
C ASP A 181 7.23 -1.01 19.71
N ASN A 182 8.22 -0.87 20.60
CA ASN A 182 8.55 -1.92 21.59
C ASN A 182 7.49 -2.05 22.68
#